data_AF-A0A7G9FPW3-F1
#
_entry.id   AF-A0A7G9FPW3-F1
#
_cell.length_a   1.000
_cell.length_b   1.000
_cell.length_c   1.000
_cell.angle_alpha   90.00
_cell.angle_beta   90.00
_cell.angle_gamma   90.00
#
_symmetry.space_group_name_H-M   'P 1'
#
loop_
_entity.id
_entity.type
_entity.pdbx_description
1 polymer ?
#
loop_
_entity_poly.entity_id
_entity_poly.type
_entity_poly.pdbx_seq_one_letter_code
_entity_poly.pdbx_strand_id
1 'polypeptide(L)'
;MSSITNITKIKYIRILDKVYTVTDISMSDMTITAMEQEVALCNVPGDEVFDFLELDEFQIKICSRRQPAQIINLAEWKQNKAKEIVISS
;
A
#
# COMPACT_ATOMS: atom_id res chain seq x y z
N MET A 1 -8.06 14.29 16.43
CA MET A 1 -7.25 15.20 15.58
C MET A 1 -6.82 14.37 14.39
N SER A 2 -7.41 14.60 13.23
CA SER A 2 -7.08 13.88 12.00
C SER A 2 -5.79 14.47 11.46
N SER A 3 -4.67 13.78 11.62
CA SER A 3 -3.42 14.16 11.00
C SER A 3 -3.61 13.99 9.49
N ILE A 4 -3.79 15.09 8.76
CA ILE A 4 -3.77 15.08 7.30
C ILE A 4 -2.35 14.73 6.89
N THR A 5 -2.11 13.47 6.58
CA THR A 5 -0.82 13.00 6.07
C THR A 5 -0.63 13.61 4.68
N ASN A 6 0.40 14.45 4.51
CA ASN A 6 0.71 15.03 3.22
C ASN A 6 1.35 13.97 2.31
N ILE A 7 0.49 13.20 1.65
CA ILE A 7 0.87 12.11 0.75
C ILE A 7 1.33 12.59 -0.64
N THR A 8 1.47 13.90 -0.90
CA THR A 8 1.90 14.41 -2.23
C THR A 8 3.29 13.94 -2.65
N LYS A 9 4.11 13.47 -1.70
CA LYS A 9 5.45 12.95 -1.96
C LYS A 9 5.52 11.42 -2.08
N ILE A 10 4.39 10.72 -1.94
CA ILE A 10 4.41 9.27 -1.99
C ILE A 10 4.89 8.80 -3.36
N LYS A 11 5.99 8.05 -3.37
CA LYS A 11 6.46 7.34 -4.56
C LYS A 11 6.49 5.84 -4.35
N TYR A 12 6.48 5.39 -3.11
CA TYR A 12 6.58 3.99 -2.75
C TYR A 12 5.60 3.66 -1.64
N ILE A 13 4.98 2.48 -1.77
CA ILE A 13 4.17 1.89 -0.71
C ILE A 13 4.89 0.65 -0.21
N ARG A 14 5.10 0.59 1.10
CA ARG A 14 5.51 -0.64 1.77
C ARG A 14 4.27 -1.42 2.18
N ILE A 15 4.19 -2.67 1.74
CA ILE A 15 3.17 -3.64 2.17
C ILE A 15 3.90 -4.84 2.73
N LEU A 16 3.79 -5.05 4.04
CA LEU A 16 4.57 -6.07 4.77
C LEU A 16 6.09 -5.89 4.52
N ASP A 17 6.74 -6.89 3.93
CA ASP A 17 8.17 -6.92 3.62
C ASP A 17 8.49 -6.54 2.16
N LYS A 18 7.48 -6.09 1.41
CA LYS A 18 7.62 -5.70 0.00
C LYS A 18 7.39 -4.22 -0.20
N VAL A 19 8.08 -3.65 -1.19
CA VAL A 19 7.90 -2.27 -1.63
C VAL A 19 7.39 -2.25 -3.06
N TYR A 20 6.40 -1.41 -3.29
CA TYR A 20 5.75 -1.21 -4.57
C TYR A 20 5.91 0.24 -4.99
N THR A 21 6.22 0.47 -6.26
CA THR A 21 6.35 1.81 -6.81
C THR A 21 4.97 2.34 -7.15
N VAL A 22 4.58 3.49 -6.61
CA VAL A 22 3.35 4.17 -6.97
C VAL A 22 3.45 4.65 -8.41
N THR A 23 2.49 4.23 -9.23
CA THR A 23 2.41 4.61 -10.65
C THR A 23 1.30 5.61 -10.92
N ASP A 24 0.25 5.60 -10.10
CA ASP A 24 -0.91 6.48 -10.27
C ASP A 24 -1.63 6.71 -8.94
N ILE A 25 -2.20 7.89 -8.76
CA ILE A 25 -3.00 8.28 -7.59
C ILE A 25 -4.26 8.97 -8.09
N SER A 26 -5.41 8.33 -7.91
CA SER A 26 -6.71 8.93 -8.15
C SER A 26 -7.30 9.43 -6.83
N MET A 27 -7.36 10.75 -6.67
CA MET A 27 -8.03 11.37 -5.52
C MET A 27 -9.56 11.26 -5.63
N SER A 28 -10.10 11.22 -6.86
CA SER A 28 -11.54 11.08 -7.10
C SER A 28 -12.05 9.69 -6.73
N ASP A 29 -11.28 8.65 -7.07
CA ASP A 29 -11.61 7.25 -6.78
C ASP A 29 -11.02 6.78 -5.45
N MET A 30 -10.32 7.66 -4.73
CA MET A 30 -9.55 7.34 -3.53
C MET A 30 -8.73 6.05 -3.72
N THR A 31 -8.00 5.96 -4.84
CA THR A 31 -7.29 4.75 -5.24
C THR A 31 -5.83 5.08 -5.55
N ILE A 32 -4.91 4.29 -5.01
CA ILE A 32 -3.48 4.34 -5.32
C ILE A 32 -3.12 3.09 -6.10
N THR A 33 -2.60 3.28 -7.32
CA THR A 33 -2.06 2.18 -8.11
C THR A 33 -0.56 2.10 -7.89
N ALA A 34 -0.10 0.92 -7.50
CA ALA A 34 1.30 0.61 -7.29
C ALA A 34 1.70 -0.61 -8.11
N MET A 35 2.97 -0.67 -8.49
CA MET A 35 3.52 -1.71 -9.33
C MET A 35 4.67 -2.42 -8.62
N GLU A 36 4.68 -3.75 -8.68
CA GLU A 36 5.82 -4.53 -8.21
C GLU A 36 7.01 -4.28 -9.16
N GLN A 37 8.09 -3.71 -8.62
CA GLN A 37 9.37 -3.60 -9.31
C GLN A 37 10.45 -4.29 -8.47
N GLU A 38 11.49 -4.76 -9.14
CA GLU A 38 12.73 -5.24 -8.51
C GLU A 38 13.56 -4.05 -8.00
N VAL A 39 12.96 -3.18 -7.18
CA VAL A 39 13.68 -2.10 -6.50
C VAL A 39 14.16 -2.65 -5.18
N ALA A 40 15.48 -2.70 -5.01
CA ALA A 40 16.08 -3.01 -3.72
C ALA A 40 15.72 -1.90 -2.72
N LEU A 41 15.11 -2.29 -1.60
CA LEU A 41 14.69 -1.43 -0.48
C LEU A 41 15.77 -0.43 -0.02
N CYS A 42 17.04 -0.79 -0.15
CA CYS A 42 18.19 0.02 0.24
C CYS A 42 18.41 1.30 -0.58
N ASN A 43 17.73 1.46 -1.73
CA ASN A 43 17.89 2.62 -2.61
C ASN A 43 16.74 3.62 -2.52
N VAL A 44 15.79 3.44 -1.60
CA VAL A 44 14.58 4.26 -1.52
C VAL A 44 14.67 5.26 -0.37
N PRO A 45 14.52 6.58 -0.62
CA PRO A 45 14.45 7.58 0.44
C PRO A 45 13.25 7.31 1.35
N GLY A 46 13.48 7.26 2.67
CA GLY A 46 12.43 6.95 3.64
C GLY A 46 11.29 7.98 3.69
N ASP A 47 11.52 9.20 3.23
CA ASP A 47 10.50 10.26 3.14
C ASP A 47 9.55 10.11 1.94
N GLU A 48 9.84 9.18 1.02
CA GLU A 48 9.01 8.87 -0.15
C GLU A 48 8.29 7.51 -0.01
N VAL A 49 8.55 6.78 1.08
CA VAL A 49 7.95 5.48 1.40
C VAL A 49 6.88 5.65 2.47
N PHE A 50 5.66 5.24 2.15
CA PHE A 50 4.55 5.21 3.10
C PHE A 50 4.17 3.76 3.39
N ASP A 51 3.84 3.49 4.65
CA ASP A 51 3.26 2.21 5.00
C ASP A 51 1.81 2.16 4.49
N PHE A 52 1.40 1.04 3.93
CA PHE A 52 0.03 0.85 3.46
C PHE A 52 -1.02 1.02 4.58
N LEU A 53 -0.63 0.86 5.85
CA LEU A 53 -1.49 1.15 7.00
C LEU A 53 -1.77 2.65 7.19
N GLU A 54 -0.88 3.52 6.72
CA GLU A 54 -1.03 4.98 6.76
C GLU A 54 -1.97 5.51 5.65
N LEU A 55 -2.37 4.64 4.73
CA LEU A 55 -3.17 4.94 3.55
C LEU A 55 -4.57 4.30 3.66
N ASP A 56 -5.13 4.23 4.86
CA ASP A 56 -6.38 3.51 5.11
C ASP A 56 -7.61 4.12 4.45
N GLU A 57 -7.52 5.38 4.08
CA GLU A 57 -8.52 6.10 3.28
C GLU A 57 -8.50 5.69 1.79
N PHE A 58 -7.44 5.03 1.32
CA PHE A 58 -7.24 4.69 -0.09
C PHE A 58 -7.35 3.19 -0.36
N GLN A 59 -7.92 2.84 -1.52
CA GLN A 59 -7.80 1.50 -2.09
C GLN A 59 -6.45 1.35 -2.75
N ILE A 60 -5.72 0.26 -2.45
CA ILE A 60 -4.40 0.03 -3.04
C ILE A 60 -4.51 -1.03 -4.12
N LYS A 61 -4.24 -0.65 -5.36
CA LYS A 61 -4.24 -1.55 -6.52
C LYS A 61 -2.80 -1.91 -6.88
N ILE A 62 -2.43 -3.18 -6.71
CA ILE A 62 -1.13 -3.71 -7.08
C ILE A 62 -1.18 -4.31 -8.47
N CYS A 63 -0.43 -3.73 -9.40
CA CYS A 63 -0.21 -4.29 -10.71
C CYS A 63 1.12 -5.06 -10.71
N SER A 64 1.08 -6.37 -10.93
CA SER A 64 2.29 -7.17 -11.17
C SER A 64 2.45 -7.41 -12.66
N ARG A 65 3.70 -7.43 -13.19
CA ARG A 65 3.94 -7.72 -14.62
C ARG A 65 3.54 -9.14 -15.03
N ARG A 66 3.52 -10.07 -14.07
CA ARG A 66 3.33 -11.51 -14.29
C ARG A 66 1.98 -12.03 -13.80
N GLN A 67 1.24 -11.25 -13.03
CA GLN A 67 -0.01 -11.69 -12.40
C GLN A 67 -1.11 -10.64 -12.64
N PRO A 68 -2.39 -11.05 -12.62
CA PRO A 68 -3.51 -10.11 -12.66
C PRO A 68 -3.35 -9.04 -11.57
N ALA A 69 -3.77 -7.81 -11.87
CA ALA A 69 -3.76 -6.73 -10.89
C ALA A 69 -4.59 -7.14 -9.67
N GLN A 70 -3.99 -7.09 -8.49
CA GLN A 70 -4.63 -7.41 -7.22
C GLN A 70 -5.06 -6.11 -6.56
N ILE A 71 -6.33 -6.00 -6.18
CA ILE A 71 -6.83 -4.87 -5.41
C ILE A 71 -6.82 -5.30 -3.95
N ILE A 72 -6.06 -4.58 -3.12
CA ILE A 72 -6.04 -4.77 -1.68
C ILE A 72 -6.94 -3.71 -1.07
N ASN A 73 -8.07 -4.15 -0.52
CA ASN A 73 -8.89 -3.33 0.35
C ASN A 73 -8.32 -3.42 1.78
N LEU A 74 -7.83 -2.32 2.32
CA LEU A 74 -7.20 -2.33 3.63
C LEU A 74 -8.18 -2.70 4.75
N ALA A 75 -9.44 -2.28 4.66
CA ALA A 75 -10.46 -2.62 5.66
C ALA A 75 -10.70 -4.14 5.69
N GLU A 76 -10.75 -4.77 4.52
CA GLU A 76 -10.88 -6.22 4.39
C GLU A 76 -9.61 -6.95 4.87
N TRP A 77 -8.43 -6.43 4.53
CA TRP A 77 -7.15 -6.97 4.99
C TRP A 77 -7.03 -6.94 6.52
N LYS A 78 -7.38 -5.81 7.16
CA LYS A 78 -7.41 -5.66 8.63
C LYS A 78 -8.35 -6.70 9.28
N GLN A 79 -9.53 -6.94 8.69
CA GLN A 79 -10.47 -7.96 9.19
C GLN A 79 -9.95 -9.39 9.02
N ASN A 80 -9.29 -9.71 7.90
CA ASN A 80 -8.74 -11.04 7.67
C ASN A 80 -7.53 -11.33 8.57
N LYS A 81 -6.64 -10.35 8.79
CA LYS A 81 -5.54 -10.46 9.77
C LYS A 81 -6.05 -10.62 11.21
N ALA A 82 -7.11 -9.91 11.58
CA ALA A 82 -7.74 -10.07 12.89
C ALA A 82 -8.30 -11.49 13.07
N LYS A 83 -8.78 -12.14 12.00
CA LYS A 83 -9.23 -13.54 12.04
C LYS A 83 -8.07 -14.52 12.16
N GLU A 84 -6.95 -14.32 11.46
CA GLU A 84 -5.76 -15.20 11.58
C GLU A 84 -5.17 -15.22 13.00
N ILE A 85 -5.25 -14.10 13.74
CA ILE A 85 -4.77 -14.02 15.12
C ILE A 85 -5.63 -14.85 16.08
N VAL A 86 -6.93 -15.02 15.79
CA VAL A 86 -7.88 -15.72 16.69
C VAL A 86 -7.79 -17.25 16.57
N ILE A 87 -7.22 -17.79 15.48
CA ILE A 87 -7.15 -19.25 15.24
C ILE A 87 -5.88 -19.90 15.83
N SER A 88 -4.99 -19.12 16.43
CA SER A 88 -3.74 -19.59 17.05
C SER A 88 -3.73 -19.44 18.59
N SER A 89 -4.89 -19.23 19.22
CA SER A 89 -5.04 -19.12 20.68
C SER A 89 -5.67 -20.36 21.30
#